data_AF-A0A5C3QD61-F1
#
_entry.id   AF-A0A5C3QD61-F1
#
_cell.length_a   1.000
_cell.length_b   1.000
_cell.length_c   1.000
_cell.angle_alpha   90.00
_cell.angle_beta   90.00
_cell.angle_gamma   90.00
#
_symmetry.space_group_name_H-M   'P 1'
#
loop_
_entity.id
_entity.type
_entity.pdbx_description
1 polymer ?
#
loop_
_entity_poly.entity_id
_entity_poly.type
_entity_poly.pdbx_seq_one_letter_code
_entity_poly.pdbx_strand_id
1 'polypeptide(L)'
;MDSTSDDFDACAAVAFENIALEHLRQLEKYENLTAPSVVHSQEDKLKELLAWTRESHAGIAKGIENGVYGGPGPDSPLMEENALVALMESAAMYLRDDRRLVEAVEAFQRGDKALALSLHKASTRDIEMLADMWGMKFVQICDLVDRSADDAYVVGPFCGSFIPKRGGIDHLPLSLFMGVAFKGTSTTVEALINDLLSLVKMKPPSHHLYGQNVAAGFYIPTFHSYFSGKVPPPYELIMKAIKEIEEMPTRLPVNLLPVHLTGHSLGAAYATLCFAQLTHNGSIKAGDLYTFGSPRVAFSGLPPRLSRNLKGGSAYRLVVPGDPIPRYPISWRGTVDKYTHVNTLYHLSASKPPVKRPSEIGNAPSLPGWPEFPLPWPPSHFISTYYDRLRYAPSVTAAVDSSDLCAQQLEKAVTRLGGDIEFNIAAEVANEQTIDAGSSADYPHTVTGTLVLNVYDHCVRGTITTDLVVGEIVGRCEASSEGASSITCPVKVASRPVKELQSRLTVFNLSSESAQMHFIDTETGPIAIVDFEKGSPPGMEKLAGTCTWSVDGAYLDYYV
;
A
#
# COMPACT_ATOMS: atom_id res chain seq x y z
N MET A 1 10.30 27.70 12.97
CA MET A 1 10.40 27.24 11.56
C MET A 1 9.09 26.59 11.09
N ASP A 2 8.01 26.64 11.88
CA ASP A 2 6.74 25.95 11.58
C ASP A 2 5.79 26.67 10.61
N SER A 3 6.01 27.95 10.27
CA SER A 3 5.10 28.69 9.39
C SER A 3 5.12 28.26 7.91
N THR A 4 5.83 27.20 7.55
CA THR A 4 6.03 26.78 6.14
C THR A 4 5.42 25.43 5.80
N SER A 5 4.97 24.64 6.79
CA SER A 5 4.17 23.43 6.55
C SER A 5 2.74 23.78 6.19
N ASP A 6 2.16 24.74 6.90
CA ASP A 6 0.75 25.10 6.78
C ASP A 6 0.43 25.70 5.40
N ASP A 7 1.36 26.49 4.84
CA ASP A 7 1.23 27.05 3.50
C ASP A 7 1.24 25.97 2.40
N PHE A 8 2.03 24.90 2.58
CA PHE A 8 2.09 23.82 1.59
C PHE A 8 0.79 23.00 1.58
N ASP A 9 0.28 22.64 2.75
CA ASP A 9 -0.96 21.87 2.84
C ASP A 9 -2.17 22.68 2.36
N ALA A 10 -2.19 23.99 2.61
CA ALA A 10 -3.21 24.88 2.06
C ALA A 10 -3.14 24.96 0.53
N CYS A 11 -1.96 25.17 -0.06
CA CYS A 11 -1.80 25.19 -1.52
C CYS A 11 -2.14 23.84 -2.15
N ALA A 12 -1.74 22.73 -1.53
CA ALA A 12 -2.05 21.40 -2.00
C ALA A 12 -3.57 21.13 -1.98
N ALA A 13 -4.25 21.56 -0.92
CA ALA A 13 -5.71 21.44 -0.82
C ALA A 13 -6.42 22.20 -1.96
N VAL A 14 -5.98 23.43 -2.26
CA VAL A 14 -6.55 24.24 -3.36
C VAL A 14 -6.32 23.57 -4.72
N ALA A 15 -5.12 23.06 -4.97
CA ALA A 15 -4.84 22.36 -6.23
C ALA A 15 -5.66 21.06 -6.36
N PHE A 16 -5.79 20.26 -5.30
CA PHE A 16 -6.62 19.06 -5.35
C PHE A 16 -8.12 19.36 -5.53
N GLU A 17 -8.62 20.43 -4.91
CA GLU A 17 -9.98 20.90 -5.14
C GLU A 17 -10.19 21.34 -6.60
N ASN A 18 -9.23 22.07 -7.19
CA ASN A 18 -9.28 22.47 -8.59
C ASN A 18 -9.30 21.28 -9.55
N ILE A 19 -8.46 20.26 -9.30
CA ILE A 19 -8.47 19.01 -10.06
C ILE A 19 -9.83 18.32 -9.94
N ALA A 20 -10.37 18.19 -8.73
CA ALA A 20 -11.69 17.58 -8.50
C ALA A 20 -12.83 18.34 -9.21
N LEU A 21 -12.80 19.68 -9.17
CA LEU A 21 -13.75 20.53 -9.88
C LEU A 21 -13.65 20.35 -11.39
N GLU A 22 -12.45 20.24 -11.95
CA GLU A 22 -12.26 20.01 -13.39
C GLU A 22 -12.76 18.64 -13.81
N HIS A 23 -12.53 17.62 -12.99
CA HIS A 23 -13.08 16.29 -13.21
C HIS A 23 -14.62 16.29 -13.18
N LEU A 24 -15.24 16.97 -12.21
CA LEU A 24 -16.70 17.11 -12.17
C LEU A 24 -17.23 17.87 -13.39
N ARG A 25 -16.54 18.93 -13.86
CA ARG A 25 -16.87 19.63 -15.12
C ARG A 25 -16.76 18.73 -16.35
N GLN A 26 -15.80 17.81 -16.37
CA GLN A 26 -15.69 16.82 -17.44
C GLN A 26 -16.95 15.97 -17.51
N LEU A 27 -17.43 15.51 -16.35
CA LEU A 27 -18.55 14.57 -16.25
C LEU A 27 -19.93 15.25 -16.30
N GLU A 28 -20.05 16.53 -15.95
CA GLU A 28 -21.36 17.22 -15.91
C GLU A 28 -22.08 17.24 -17.27
N LYS A 29 -21.35 17.06 -18.38
CA LYS A 29 -21.90 17.09 -19.74
C LYS A 29 -22.63 15.82 -20.15
N TYR A 30 -22.51 14.76 -19.37
CA TYR A 30 -23.20 13.50 -19.61
C TYR A 30 -24.56 13.52 -18.89
N GLU A 31 -25.65 13.41 -19.66
CA GLU A 31 -27.02 13.52 -19.11
C GLU A 31 -27.46 12.24 -18.39
N ASN A 32 -26.95 11.07 -18.80
CA ASN A 32 -27.39 9.75 -18.32
C ASN A 32 -26.25 8.94 -17.70
N LEU A 33 -25.45 9.54 -16.81
CA LEU A 33 -24.42 8.79 -16.10
C LEU A 33 -25.05 7.76 -15.19
N THR A 34 -24.68 6.49 -15.39
CA THR A 34 -25.13 5.40 -14.54
C THR A 34 -23.95 4.68 -13.93
N ALA A 35 -24.11 4.34 -12.64
CA ALA A 35 -23.23 3.42 -11.95
C ALA A 35 -23.65 1.99 -12.26
N PRO A 36 -22.71 1.02 -12.27
CA PRO A 36 -23.04 -0.37 -12.53
C PRO A 36 -23.98 -0.90 -11.45
N SER A 37 -24.94 -1.73 -11.86
CA SER A 37 -25.83 -2.44 -10.94
C SER A 37 -25.07 -3.47 -10.09
N VAL A 38 -24.00 -4.04 -10.63
CA VAL A 38 -23.18 -5.06 -9.97
C VAL A 38 -22.14 -4.40 -9.08
N VAL A 39 -22.43 -4.37 -7.78
CA VAL A 39 -21.44 -4.11 -6.74
C VAL A 39 -20.68 -5.42 -6.53
N HIS A 40 -19.54 -5.62 -7.21
CA HIS A 40 -18.54 -6.50 -6.61
C HIS A 40 -18.25 -5.94 -5.21
N SER A 41 -18.12 -6.81 -4.19
CA SER A 41 -17.92 -6.37 -2.81
C SER A 41 -16.62 -5.57 -2.70
N GLN A 42 -16.73 -4.25 -2.83
CA GLN A 42 -15.61 -3.33 -2.66
C GLN A 42 -14.95 -3.54 -1.30
N GLU A 43 -15.74 -3.95 -0.30
CA GLU A 43 -15.26 -4.34 1.02
C GLU A 43 -14.27 -5.51 1.01
N ASP A 44 -14.52 -6.57 0.23
CA ASP A 44 -13.60 -7.72 0.17
C ASP A 44 -12.30 -7.34 -0.55
N LYS A 45 -12.41 -6.56 -1.62
CA LYS A 45 -11.24 -6.03 -2.33
C LYS A 45 -10.44 -5.08 -1.45
N LEU A 46 -11.09 -4.26 -0.63
CA LEU A 46 -10.43 -3.38 0.32
C LEU A 46 -9.69 -4.19 1.39
N LYS A 47 -10.34 -5.22 1.96
CA LYS A 47 -9.71 -6.13 2.93
C LYS A 47 -8.48 -6.81 2.35
N GLU A 48 -8.55 -7.28 1.10
CA GLU A 48 -7.42 -7.86 0.38
C GLU A 48 -6.26 -6.86 0.23
N LEU A 49 -6.54 -5.64 -0.25
CA LEU A 49 -5.51 -4.61 -0.44
C LEU A 49 -4.90 -4.09 0.88
N LEU A 50 -5.69 -4.08 1.96
CA LEU A 50 -5.19 -3.79 3.30
C LEU A 50 -4.22 -4.88 3.78
N ALA A 51 -4.51 -6.15 3.51
CA ALA A 51 -3.60 -7.25 3.81
C ALA A 51 -2.30 -7.11 3.01
N TRP A 52 -2.40 -6.86 1.70
CA TRP A 52 -1.24 -6.65 0.83
C TRP A 52 -0.37 -5.49 1.30
N THR A 53 -1.00 -4.38 1.69
CA THR A 53 -0.29 -3.20 2.23
C THR A 53 0.52 -3.53 3.47
N ARG A 54 -0.05 -4.33 4.39
CA ARG A 54 0.66 -4.76 5.61
C ARG A 54 1.80 -5.72 5.29
N GLU A 55 1.53 -6.73 4.46
CA GLU A 55 2.52 -7.75 4.06
C GLU A 55 3.69 -7.17 3.27
N SER A 56 3.46 -6.08 2.53
CA SER A 56 4.45 -5.45 1.65
C SER A 56 4.92 -4.07 2.12
N HIS A 57 4.66 -3.70 3.38
CA HIS A 57 4.94 -2.35 3.90
C HIS A 57 6.39 -1.91 3.64
N ALA A 58 7.36 -2.78 3.91
CA ALA A 58 8.78 -2.47 3.70
C ALA A 58 9.13 -2.24 2.22
N GLY A 59 8.63 -3.10 1.32
CA GLY A 59 8.82 -2.95 -0.12
C GLY A 59 8.16 -1.69 -0.67
N ILE A 60 6.96 -1.34 -0.18
CA ILE A 60 6.27 -0.09 -0.54
C ILE A 60 7.08 1.13 -0.07
N ALA A 61 7.49 1.15 1.20
CA ALA A 61 8.31 2.23 1.75
C ALA A 61 9.62 2.40 0.97
N LYS A 62 10.27 1.29 0.60
CA LYS A 62 11.49 1.31 -0.20
C LYS A 62 11.26 1.82 -1.63
N GLY A 63 10.18 1.39 -2.28
CA GLY A 63 9.82 1.89 -3.61
C GLY A 63 9.53 3.39 -3.63
N ILE A 64 8.89 3.90 -2.57
CA ILE A 64 8.64 5.34 -2.38
C ILE A 64 9.94 6.10 -2.12
N GLU A 65 10.85 5.58 -1.29
CA GLU A 65 12.20 6.16 -1.10
C GLU A 65 12.98 6.23 -2.42
N ASN A 66 12.85 5.21 -3.26
CA ASN A 66 13.46 5.18 -4.60
C ASN A 66 12.80 6.17 -5.58
N GLY A 67 11.72 6.83 -5.18
CA GLY A 67 10.93 7.72 -6.04
C GLY A 67 10.20 6.99 -7.17
N VAL A 68 9.99 5.67 -7.03
CA VAL A 68 9.42 4.77 -8.04
C VAL A 68 10.17 4.89 -9.39
N TYR A 69 11.48 5.11 -9.31
CA TYR A 69 12.33 5.38 -10.47
C TYR A 69 13.50 4.38 -10.56
N GLY A 70 13.56 3.66 -11.67
CA GLY A 70 14.40 2.48 -11.91
C GLY A 70 15.68 2.75 -12.69
N GLY A 71 15.96 4.01 -13.07
CA GLY A 71 17.22 4.40 -13.71
C GLY A 71 17.08 5.04 -15.11
N PRO A 72 18.15 5.66 -15.63
CA PRO A 72 18.06 6.67 -16.68
C PRO A 72 17.93 6.14 -18.13
N GLY A 73 17.47 4.91 -18.35
CA GLY A 73 17.30 4.44 -19.72
C GLY A 73 16.69 3.05 -19.90
N PRO A 74 16.39 2.66 -21.16
CA PRO A 74 15.57 1.49 -21.50
C PRO A 74 16.13 0.14 -21.04
N ASP A 75 17.43 0.07 -20.76
CA ASP A 75 18.12 -1.13 -20.29
C ASP A 75 18.31 -1.20 -18.79
N SER A 76 17.82 -0.20 -18.05
CA SER A 76 17.88 -0.21 -16.59
C SER A 76 17.21 -1.48 -16.02
N PRO A 77 17.81 -2.09 -14.99
CA PRO A 77 17.22 -3.25 -14.36
C PRO A 77 15.89 -2.88 -13.69
N LEU A 78 14.95 -3.81 -13.68
CA LEU A 78 13.71 -3.65 -12.93
C LEU A 78 14.03 -3.58 -11.42
N MET A 79 13.62 -2.51 -10.76
CA MET A 79 13.56 -2.43 -9.30
C MET A 79 12.20 -2.98 -8.85
N GLU A 80 12.22 -4.09 -8.12
CA GLU A 80 11.02 -4.84 -7.77
C GLU A 80 10.12 -4.05 -6.81
N GLU A 81 10.71 -3.27 -5.91
CA GLU A 81 10.03 -2.39 -4.96
C GLU A 81 9.29 -1.25 -5.67
N ASN A 82 9.88 -0.68 -6.73
CA ASN A 82 9.22 0.35 -7.52
C ASN A 82 8.04 -0.25 -8.31
N ALA A 83 8.24 -1.42 -8.89
CA ALA A 83 7.16 -2.14 -9.55
C ALA A 83 6.04 -2.52 -8.58
N LEU A 84 6.37 -2.83 -7.32
CA LEU A 84 5.40 -3.13 -6.28
C LEU A 84 4.53 -1.92 -5.97
N VAL A 85 5.12 -0.75 -5.75
CA VAL A 85 4.36 0.50 -5.54
C VAL A 85 3.44 0.76 -6.72
N ALA A 86 3.95 0.70 -7.95
CA ALA A 86 3.14 0.93 -9.15
C ALA A 86 1.98 -0.10 -9.32
N LEU A 87 2.20 -1.37 -8.92
CA LEU A 87 1.15 -2.38 -8.89
C LEU A 87 0.08 -2.05 -7.85
N MET A 88 0.48 -1.65 -6.65
CA MET A 88 -0.42 -1.28 -5.56
C MET A 88 -1.27 -0.06 -5.93
N GLU A 89 -0.66 0.96 -6.53
CA GLU A 89 -1.37 2.12 -7.11
C GLU A 89 -2.41 1.67 -8.13
N SER A 90 -2.02 0.82 -9.10
CA SER A 90 -2.93 0.26 -10.11
C SER A 90 -4.08 -0.54 -9.51
N ALA A 91 -3.84 -1.27 -8.41
CA ALA A 91 -4.84 -2.08 -7.75
C ALA A 91 -5.84 -1.25 -6.93
N ALA A 92 -5.37 -0.22 -6.25
CA ALA A 92 -6.21 0.70 -5.50
C ALA A 92 -7.23 1.42 -6.39
N MET A 93 -6.89 1.71 -7.66
CA MET A 93 -7.82 2.35 -8.62
C MET A 93 -9.17 1.62 -8.77
N TYR A 94 -9.24 0.33 -8.46
CA TYR A 94 -10.48 -0.44 -8.52
C TYR A 94 -11.41 -0.27 -7.31
N LEU A 95 -11.02 0.50 -6.29
CA LEU A 95 -11.82 0.74 -5.07
C LEU A 95 -12.75 1.95 -5.17
N ARG A 96 -12.76 2.70 -6.28
CA ARG A 96 -13.64 3.86 -6.44
C ARG A 96 -15.11 3.46 -6.33
N ASP A 97 -15.87 4.17 -5.50
CA ASP A 97 -17.32 4.07 -5.43
C ASP A 97 -17.98 4.87 -6.56
N ASP A 98 -18.23 4.18 -7.67
CA ASP A 98 -18.84 4.77 -8.87
C ASP A 98 -20.24 5.35 -8.58
N ARG A 99 -20.99 4.85 -7.59
CA ARG A 99 -22.31 5.40 -7.24
C ARG A 99 -22.17 6.77 -6.60
N ARG A 100 -21.24 6.91 -5.66
CA ARG A 100 -20.94 8.22 -5.04
C ARG A 100 -20.41 9.22 -6.06
N LEU A 101 -19.66 8.77 -7.05
CA LEU A 101 -19.23 9.65 -8.13
C LEU A 101 -20.42 10.14 -8.98
N VAL A 102 -21.37 9.27 -9.32
CA VAL A 102 -22.61 9.69 -10.01
C VAL A 102 -23.38 10.71 -9.17
N GLU A 103 -23.59 10.45 -7.87
CA GLU A 103 -24.26 11.40 -6.96
C GLU A 103 -23.52 12.75 -6.91
N ALA A 104 -22.17 12.73 -6.95
CA ALA A 104 -21.35 13.94 -6.98
C ALA A 104 -21.59 14.76 -8.26
N VAL A 105 -21.65 14.10 -9.42
CA VAL A 105 -21.90 14.77 -10.70
C VAL A 105 -23.32 15.34 -10.74
N GLU A 106 -24.32 14.61 -10.26
CA GLU A 106 -25.69 15.10 -10.19
C GLU A 106 -25.80 16.33 -9.25
N ALA A 107 -25.11 16.32 -8.11
CA ALA A 107 -25.04 17.49 -7.22
C ALA A 107 -24.39 18.69 -7.93
N PHE A 108 -23.33 18.44 -8.70
CA PHE A 108 -22.64 19.48 -9.48
C PHE A 108 -23.54 20.08 -10.56
N GLN A 109 -24.28 19.25 -11.29
CA GLN A 109 -25.25 19.68 -12.31
C GLN A 109 -26.39 20.54 -11.73
N ARG A 110 -26.78 20.30 -10.46
CA ARG A 110 -27.74 21.15 -9.72
C ARG A 110 -27.14 22.45 -9.19
N GLY A 111 -25.83 22.67 -9.34
CA GLY A 111 -25.11 23.84 -8.83
C GLY A 111 -24.66 23.73 -7.37
N ASP A 112 -24.85 22.58 -6.72
CA ASP A 112 -24.42 22.34 -5.32
C ASP A 112 -22.97 21.85 -5.29
N LYS A 113 -22.03 22.79 -5.45
CA LYS A 113 -20.60 22.49 -5.52
C LYS A 113 -20.05 21.89 -4.22
N ALA A 114 -20.54 22.32 -3.06
CA ALA A 114 -20.05 21.85 -1.77
C ALA A 114 -20.42 20.38 -1.56
N LEU A 115 -21.67 20.00 -1.84
CA LEU A 115 -22.10 18.61 -1.81
C LEU A 115 -21.37 17.77 -2.86
N ALA A 116 -21.20 18.30 -4.08
CA ALA A 116 -20.50 17.60 -5.15
C ALA A 116 -19.05 17.26 -4.77
N LEU A 117 -18.30 18.21 -4.20
CA LEU A 117 -16.93 17.96 -3.73
C LEU A 117 -16.88 16.95 -2.57
N SER A 118 -17.83 17.04 -1.63
CA SER A 118 -17.91 16.08 -0.53
C SER A 118 -18.19 14.66 -1.02
N LEU A 119 -19.09 14.49 -1.99
CA LEU A 119 -19.43 13.19 -2.57
C LEU A 119 -18.30 12.67 -3.47
N HIS A 120 -17.64 13.55 -4.22
CA HIS A 120 -16.45 13.20 -5.01
C HIS A 120 -15.33 12.66 -4.12
N LYS A 121 -15.04 13.33 -3.02
CA LYS A 121 -14.10 12.82 -2.00
C LYS A 121 -14.57 11.48 -1.42
N ALA A 122 -15.84 11.36 -1.06
CA ALA A 122 -16.40 10.10 -0.55
C ALA A 122 -16.25 8.94 -1.56
N SER A 123 -16.31 9.22 -2.86
CA SER A 123 -16.17 8.22 -3.92
C SER A 123 -14.77 7.60 -4.00
N THR A 124 -13.76 8.27 -3.47
CA THR A 124 -12.35 7.84 -3.52
C THR A 124 -11.77 7.54 -2.14
N ARG A 125 -12.59 7.59 -1.09
CA ARG A 125 -12.18 7.42 0.32
C ARG A 125 -11.28 6.19 0.55
N ASP A 126 -11.66 5.05 -0.02
CA ASP A 126 -10.94 3.80 0.24
C ASP A 126 -9.57 3.78 -0.49
N ILE A 127 -9.44 4.50 -1.61
CA ILE A 127 -8.17 4.75 -2.30
C ILE A 127 -7.31 5.71 -1.47
N GLU A 128 -7.89 6.82 -0.99
CA GLU A 128 -7.21 7.80 -0.13
C GLU A 128 -6.68 7.15 1.16
N MET A 129 -7.45 6.23 1.75
CA MET A 129 -7.04 5.49 2.94
C MET A 129 -5.80 4.63 2.69
N LEU A 130 -5.75 3.89 1.57
CA LEU A 130 -4.56 3.11 1.22
C LEU A 130 -3.36 4.01 0.90
N ALA A 131 -3.57 5.09 0.15
CA ALA A 131 -2.52 6.06 -0.14
C ALA A 131 -1.94 6.65 1.15
N ASP A 132 -2.80 6.99 2.14
CA ASP A 132 -2.38 7.49 3.45
C ASP A 132 -1.48 6.49 4.20
N MET A 133 -1.84 5.19 4.18
CA MET A 133 -1.01 4.13 4.77
C MET A 133 0.38 4.02 4.12
N TRP A 134 0.52 4.43 2.87
CA TRP A 134 1.80 4.45 2.15
C TRP A 134 2.56 5.78 2.34
N GLY A 135 2.01 6.72 3.11
CA GLY A 135 2.58 8.07 3.24
C GLY A 135 2.37 8.92 1.98
N MET A 136 1.27 8.71 1.26
CA MET A 136 0.92 9.40 0.02
C MET A 136 -0.47 10.06 0.13
N LYS A 137 -0.75 11.00 -0.78
CA LYS A 137 -2.09 11.54 -1.04
C LYS A 137 -2.57 11.01 -2.38
N PHE A 138 -3.87 10.78 -2.51
CA PHE A 138 -4.51 10.42 -3.76
C PHE A 138 -5.38 11.58 -4.26
N VAL A 139 -5.43 11.78 -5.58
CA VAL A 139 -6.38 12.68 -6.23
C VAL A 139 -6.88 12.05 -7.54
N GLN A 140 -8.20 12.00 -7.76
CA GLN A 140 -8.75 11.55 -9.03
C GLN A 140 -8.68 12.68 -10.07
N ILE A 141 -8.17 12.38 -11.27
CA ILE A 141 -7.89 13.38 -12.30
C ILE A 141 -9.00 13.44 -13.35
N CYS A 142 -9.33 12.30 -13.97
CA CYS A 142 -10.31 12.26 -15.06
C CYS A 142 -10.83 10.85 -15.33
N ASP A 143 -11.96 10.77 -16.05
CA ASP A 143 -12.52 9.54 -16.59
C ASP A 143 -12.28 9.46 -18.12
N LEU A 144 -12.03 8.26 -18.62
CA LEU A 144 -11.75 7.94 -20.03
C LEU A 144 -13.00 7.33 -20.67
N VAL A 145 -14.04 8.13 -20.77
CA VAL A 145 -15.39 7.70 -21.19
C VAL A 145 -15.40 7.36 -22.69
N ASP A 146 -15.80 6.14 -23.04
CA ASP A 146 -15.69 5.61 -24.41
C ASP A 146 -17.00 5.73 -25.24
N ARG A 147 -18.05 6.39 -24.72
CA ARG A 147 -19.38 6.39 -25.36
C ARG A 147 -19.92 7.78 -25.67
N SER A 148 -20.85 7.83 -26.62
CA SER A 148 -21.67 9.00 -26.98
C SER A 148 -22.42 9.55 -25.75
N ALA A 149 -22.78 10.83 -25.82
CA ALA A 149 -23.48 11.57 -24.75
C ALA A 149 -24.67 10.82 -24.13
N ASP A 150 -25.34 9.97 -24.92
CA ASP A 150 -26.60 9.33 -24.55
C ASP A 150 -26.45 8.03 -23.72
N ASP A 151 -25.28 7.35 -23.75
CA ASP A 151 -25.09 5.98 -23.22
C ASP A 151 -23.79 5.81 -22.40
N ALA A 152 -23.36 6.84 -21.66
CA ALA A 152 -22.11 6.81 -20.88
C ALA A 152 -22.24 6.08 -19.53
N TYR A 153 -21.26 5.22 -19.24
CA TYR A 153 -21.18 4.46 -17.99
C TYR A 153 -19.96 4.90 -17.17
N VAL A 154 -20.14 5.06 -15.86
CA VAL A 154 -19.06 5.45 -14.92
C VAL A 154 -18.18 4.24 -14.52
N VAL A 155 -18.48 3.04 -15.01
CA VAL A 155 -17.63 1.84 -14.78
C VAL A 155 -16.31 1.90 -15.55
N GLY A 156 -16.20 2.87 -16.47
CA GLY A 156 -15.12 2.99 -17.43
C GLY A 156 -13.72 3.14 -16.83
N PRO A 157 -12.71 3.16 -17.69
CA PRO A 157 -11.35 3.48 -17.29
C PRO A 157 -11.31 4.91 -16.76
N PHE A 158 -10.56 5.13 -15.69
CA PHE A 158 -10.29 6.46 -15.15
C PHE A 158 -8.83 6.53 -14.70
N CYS A 159 -8.34 7.73 -14.45
CA CYS A 159 -7.02 7.92 -13.89
C CYS A 159 -7.04 8.81 -12.64
N GLY A 160 -6.07 8.56 -11.79
CA GLY A 160 -5.82 9.33 -10.58
C GLY A 160 -4.32 9.36 -10.31
N SER A 161 -3.93 10.16 -9.34
CA SER A 161 -2.53 10.36 -9.00
C SER A 161 -2.25 10.11 -7.53
N PHE A 162 -1.10 9.48 -7.28
CA PHE A 162 -0.52 9.24 -5.97
C PHE A 162 0.71 10.15 -5.81
N ILE A 163 0.74 10.92 -4.73
CA ILE A 163 1.76 11.93 -4.47
C ILE A 163 2.29 11.75 -3.05
N PRO A 164 3.59 11.54 -2.82
CA PRO A 164 4.16 11.41 -1.48
C PRO A 164 3.82 12.61 -0.58
N LYS A 165 3.42 12.34 0.66
CA LYS A 165 3.27 13.37 1.70
C LYS A 165 4.65 13.87 2.10
N ARG A 166 4.76 15.19 2.26
CA ARG A 166 5.97 15.81 2.78
C ARG A 166 6.17 15.38 4.23
N GLY A 167 7.31 14.78 4.55
CA GLY A 167 7.65 14.37 5.92
C GLY A 167 6.89 13.14 6.44
N GLY A 168 6.28 12.32 5.57
CA GLY A 168 5.51 11.14 6.00
C GLY A 168 6.34 10.06 6.72
N ILE A 169 7.67 10.11 6.62
CA ILE A 169 8.61 9.27 7.37
C ILE A 169 9.81 10.17 7.69
N ASP A 170 10.08 10.44 8.98
CA ASP A 170 11.01 11.45 9.51
C ASP A 170 12.47 11.36 9.02
N HIS A 171 12.81 10.36 8.21
CA HIS A 171 14.16 10.07 7.74
C HIS A 171 14.30 9.84 6.23
N LEU A 172 13.21 9.87 5.44
CA LEU A 172 13.33 9.65 4.00
C LEU A 172 13.68 10.94 3.25
N PRO A 173 14.66 10.90 2.32
CA PRO A 173 14.94 12.04 1.46
C PRO A 173 13.71 12.39 0.62
N LEU A 174 13.60 13.70 0.34
CA LEU A 174 12.58 14.43 -0.40
C LEU A 174 12.44 14.00 -1.87
N SER A 175 12.36 12.71 -2.20
CA SER A 175 12.03 12.26 -3.56
C SER A 175 10.57 12.58 -3.84
N LEU A 176 10.28 13.83 -4.18
CA LEU A 176 8.98 14.20 -4.71
C LEU A 176 8.87 13.60 -6.11
N PHE A 177 7.88 12.75 -6.29
CA PHE A 177 7.46 12.20 -7.58
C PHE A 177 5.93 12.21 -7.64
N MET A 178 5.40 11.92 -8.82
CA MET A 178 3.97 11.78 -9.03
C MET A 178 3.70 10.48 -9.77
N GLY A 179 2.95 9.57 -9.14
CA GLY A 179 2.41 8.39 -9.82
C GLY A 179 1.09 8.74 -10.47
N VAL A 180 0.92 8.42 -11.75
CA VAL A 180 -0.38 8.48 -12.43
C VAL A 180 -0.81 7.06 -12.76
N ALA A 181 -1.86 6.61 -12.09
CA ALA A 181 -2.39 5.26 -12.22
C ALA A 181 -3.69 5.26 -13.01
N PHE A 182 -3.87 4.25 -13.85
CA PHE A 182 -5.05 4.06 -14.67
C PHE A 182 -5.81 2.79 -14.26
N LYS A 183 -7.11 2.92 -14.01
CA LYS A 183 -8.00 1.77 -13.79
C LYS A 183 -8.15 0.99 -15.09
N GLY A 184 -8.04 -0.33 -15.00
CA GLY A 184 -8.43 -1.24 -16.08
C GLY A 184 -9.92 -1.57 -16.07
N THR A 185 -10.32 -2.51 -16.92
CA THR A 185 -11.71 -2.92 -17.03
C THR A 185 -12.18 -3.70 -15.80
N SER A 186 -13.42 -3.45 -15.36
CA SER A 186 -14.02 -4.19 -14.24
C SER A 186 -14.86 -5.40 -14.69
N THR A 187 -15.26 -5.43 -15.97
CA THR A 187 -16.06 -6.52 -16.54
C THR A 187 -15.37 -7.21 -17.71
N THR A 188 -15.59 -8.51 -17.86
CA THR A 188 -15.07 -9.34 -18.96
C THR A 188 -15.63 -8.95 -20.33
N VAL A 189 -16.84 -8.38 -20.37
CA VAL A 189 -17.54 -7.99 -21.61
C VAL A 189 -17.03 -6.66 -22.15
N GLU A 190 -16.78 -5.67 -21.29
CA GLU A 190 -16.17 -4.40 -21.71
C GLU A 190 -14.73 -4.59 -22.22
N ALA A 191 -13.98 -5.52 -21.62
CA ALA A 191 -12.61 -5.83 -22.03
C ALA A 191 -12.62 -6.39 -23.46
N LEU A 192 -13.55 -7.30 -23.77
CA LEU A 192 -13.71 -7.85 -25.10
C LEU A 192 -14.11 -6.79 -26.14
N ILE A 193 -15.00 -5.85 -25.82
CA ILE A 193 -15.46 -4.82 -26.77
C ILE A 193 -14.35 -3.80 -27.07
N ASN A 194 -13.65 -3.32 -26.03
CA ASN A 194 -12.55 -2.38 -26.21
C ASN A 194 -11.34 -3.05 -26.87
N ASP A 195 -11.08 -4.33 -26.58
CA ASP A 195 -10.05 -5.12 -27.26
C ASP A 195 -10.42 -5.44 -28.72
N LEU A 196 -11.70 -5.56 -29.06
CA LEU A 196 -12.14 -5.75 -30.45
C LEU A 196 -12.06 -4.44 -31.25
N LEU A 197 -12.41 -3.29 -30.65
CA LEU A 197 -12.21 -1.96 -31.27
C LEU A 197 -10.73 -1.56 -31.32
N SER A 198 -9.88 -2.13 -30.47
CA SER A 198 -8.43 -1.94 -30.52
C SER A 198 -7.79 -2.51 -31.79
N LEU A 199 -8.49 -3.36 -32.55
CA LEU A 199 -8.11 -3.84 -33.89
C LEU A 199 -8.16 -2.74 -34.95
N VAL A 200 -8.89 -1.64 -34.70
CA VAL A 200 -8.96 -0.53 -35.63
C VAL A 200 -7.69 0.29 -35.53
N LYS A 201 -6.97 0.35 -36.65
CA LYS A 201 -5.78 1.17 -36.81
C LYS A 201 -6.19 2.64 -36.91
N MET A 202 -5.63 3.48 -36.06
CA MET A 202 -5.77 4.94 -36.13
C MET A 202 -4.40 5.58 -36.37
N LYS A 203 -4.37 6.62 -37.21
CA LYS A 203 -3.20 7.47 -37.40
C LYS A 203 -3.45 8.83 -36.74
N PRO A 204 -2.87 9.08 -35.56
CA PRO A 204 -2.96 10.36 -34.88
C PRO A 204 -2.38 11.52 -35.70
N PRO A 205 -2.78 12.77 -35.40
CA PRO A 205 -2.05 13.96 -35.84
C PRO A 205 -0.57 13.89 -35.46
N SER A 206 0.30 14.60 -36.18
CA SER A 206 1.76 14.54 -35.97
C SER A 206 2.23 14.98 -34.59
N HIS A 207 1.47 15.85 -33.90
CA HIS A 207 1.74 16.31 -32.54
C HIS A 207 1.29 15.30 -31.47
N HIS A 208 0.60 14.22 -31.84
CA HIS A 208 0.25 13.12 -30.95
C HIS A 208 1.08 11.87 -31.28
N LEU A 209 1.66 11.26 -30.26
CA LEU A 209 2.31 9.94 -30.30
C LEU A 209 3.32 9.82 -31.45
N TYR A 210 4.07 10.90 -31.69
CA TYR A 210 5.03 11.02 -32.79
C TYR A 210 4.41 10.75 -34.20
N GLY A 211 3.10 10.97 -34.37
CA GLY A 211 2.34 10.66 -35.58
C GLY A 211 2.32 9.17 -35.96
N GLN A 212 2.49 8.27 -34.99
CA GLN A 212 2.57 6.83 -35.22
C GLN A 212 1.22 6.14 -35.07
N ASN A 213 1.01 5.07 -35.85
CA ASN A 213 -0.23 4.32 -35.80
C ASN A 213 -0.42 3.64 -34.44
N VAL A 214 -1.64 3.69 -33.92
CA VAL A 214 -2.05 3.09 -32.64
C VAL A 214 -3.44 2.47 -32.73
N ALA A 215 -3.82 1.70 -31.72
CA ALA A 215 -5.18 1.18 -31.56
C ALA A 215 -6.18 2.31 -31.30
N ALA A 216 -7.25 2.38 -32.09
CA ALA A 216 -8.28 3.42 -31.94
C ALA A 216 -8.99 3.34 -30.58
N GLY A 217 -9.28 2.13 -30.09
CA GLY A 217 -9.94 1.91 -28.80
C GLY A 217 -9.18 2.43 -27.58
N PHE A 218 -7.87 2.69 -27.71
CA PHE A 218 -7.08 3.32 -26.64
C PHE A 218 -6.82 4.80 -26.92
N TYR A 219 -6.66 5.16 -28.20
CA TYR A 219 -6.40 6.54 -28.59
C TYR A 219 -7.60 7.46 -28.38
N ILE A 220 -8.80 7.04 -28.83
CA ILE A 220 -10.00 7.89 -28.79
C ILE A 220 -10.32 8.27 -27.34
N PRO A 221 -10.34 7.32 -26.37
CA PRO A 221 -10.62 7.67 -24.99
C PRO A 221 -9.58 8.57 -24.31
N THR A 222 -8.39 8.73 -24.90
CA THR A 222 -7.29 9.48 -24.28
C THR A 222 -7.13 10.88 -24.90
N PHE A 223 -7.26 10.99 -26.22
CA PHE A 223 -6.84 12.18 -26.98
C PHE A 223 -7.96 12.85 -27.77
N HIS A 224 -9.13 12.23 -27.90
CA HIS A 224 -10.23 12.85 -28.64
C HIS A 224 -10.96 13.86 -27.75
N SER A 225 -11.38 14.98 -28.33
CA SER A 225 -12.25 15.93 -27.63
C SER A 225 -13.69 15.44 -27.66
N TYR A 226 -14.41 15.60 -26.56
CA TYR A 226 -15.81 15.20 -26.47
C TYR A 226 -16.75 16.41 -26.63
N PHE A 227 -18.01 16.13 -26.96
CA PHE A 227 -19.07 17.16 -27.06
C PHE A 227 -18.69 18.36 -27.94
N SER A 228 -18.17 18.09 -29.14
CA SER A 228 -17.73 19.12 -30.09
C SER A 228 -16.68 20.07 -29.52
N GLY A 229 -15.78 19.57 -28.66
CA GLY A 229 -14.69 20.34 -28.07
C GLY A 229 -15.05 21.07 -26.77
N LYS A 230 -16.26 20.86 -26.22
CA LYS A 230 -16.67 21.47 -24.95
C LYS A 230 -16.03 20.82 -23.72
N VAL A 231 -15.56 19.57 -23.87
CA VAL A 231 -14.86 18.83 -22.81
C VAL A 231 -13.44 18.56 -23.28
N PRO A 232 -12.42 19.01 -22.52
CA PRO A 232 -11.02 18.71 -22.83
C PRO A 232 -10.77 17.20 -22.92
N PRO A 233 -9.91 16.74 -23.84
CA PRO A 233 -9.43 15.36 -23.84
C PRO A 233 -8.85 14.97 -22.47
N PRO A 234 -9.01 13.72 -22.01
CA PRO A 234 -8.43 13.24 -20.76
C PRO A 234 -6.93 13.49 -20.61
N TYR A 235 -6.16 13.40 -21.71
CA TYR A 235 -4.74 13.75 -21.70
C TYR A 235 -4.48 15.22 -21.30
N GLU A 236 -5.31 16.16 -21.73
CA GLU A 236 -5.17 17.57 -21.34
C GLU A 236 -5.47 17.78 -19.86
N LEU A 237 -6.47 17.07 -19.32
CA LEU A 237 -6.78 17.08 -17.88
C LEU A 237 -5.62 16.53 -17.04
N ILE A 238 -4.97 15.45 -17.51
CA ILE A 238 -3.76 14.90 -16.88
C ILE A 238 -2.63 15.92 -16.89
N MET A 239 -2.38 16.56 -18.04
CA MET A 239 -1.34 17.59 -18.14
C MET A 239 -1.62 18.80 -17.25
N LYS A 240 -2.89 19.20 -17.12
CA LYS A 240 -3.31 20.28 -16.23
C LYS A 240 -3.08 19.91 -14.77
N ALA A 241 -3.48 18.70 -14.36
CA ALA A 241 -3.26 18.21 -13.00
C ALA A 241 -1.77 18.14 -12.64
N ILE A 242 -0.92 17.60 -13.54
CA ILE A 242 0.54 17.56 -13.35
C ILE A 242 1.09 18.97 -13.11
N LYS A 243 0.70 19.96 -13.94
CA LYS A 243 1.16 21.34 -13.79
C LYS A 243 0.68 21.98 -12.49
N GLU A 244 -0.59 21.78 -12.11
CA GLU A 244 -1.12 22.29 -10.85
C GLU A 244 -0.34 21.73 -9.64
N ILE A 245 0.10 20.47 -9.72
CA ILE A 245 0.93 19.83 -8.69
C ILE A 245 2.39 20.34 -8.73
N GLU A 246 2.98 20.49 -9.91
CA GLU A 246 4.33 21.06 -10.06
C GLU A 246 4.42 22.52 -9.58
N GLU A 247 3.35 23.29 -9.77
CA GLU A 247 3.24 24.71 -9.37
C GLU A 247 2.91 24.90 -7.88
N MET A 248 2.53 23.83 -7.16
CA MET A 248 2.49 23.90 -5.70
C MET A 248 3.84 24.43 -5.20
N PRO A 249 3.89 25.18 -4.08
CA PRO A 249 5.13 25.69 -3.47
C PRO A 249 5.98 24.54 -2.91
N THR A 250 6.45 23.71 -3.81
CA THR A 250 7.46 22.70 -3.61
C THR A 250 8.78 23.47 -3.68
N ARG A 251 9.72 23.19 -2.78
CA ARG A 251 11.07 23.78 -2.86
C ARG A 251 11.87 23.23 -4.06
N LEU A 252 11.20 22.55 -4.99
CA LEU A 252 11.82 22.00 -6.18
C LEU A 252 11.83 23.03 -7.30
N PRO A 253 12.92 23.13 -8.06
CA PRO A 253 12.89 23.78 -9.35
C PRO A 253 11.76 23.21 -10.21
N VAL A 254 10.95 24.10 -10.79
CA VAL A 254 9.94 23.76 -11.80
C VAL A 254 10.58 22.87 -12.89
N ASN A 255 9.87 21.83 -13.34
CA ASN A 255 10.31 20.80 -14.30
C ASN A 255 11.21 19.66 -13.78
N LEU A 256 11.28 19.43 -12.46
CA LEU A 256 12.04 18.31 -11.91
C LEU A 256 11.20 17.18 -11.32
N LEU A 257 9.87 17.32 -11.25
CA LEU A 257 8.96 16.30 -10.71
C LEU A 257 8.95 15.09 -11.66
N PRO A 258 9.56 13.94 -11.29
CA PRO A 258 9.48 12.75 -12.11
C PRO A 258 8.05 12.21 -12.03
N VAL A 259 7.43 12.00 -13.19
CA VAL A 259 6.09 11.40 -13.29
C VAL A 259 6.23 9.97 -13.77
N HIS A 260 5.85 8.99 -12.93
CA HIS A 260 5.72 7.61 -13.37
C HIS A 260 4.27 7.29 -13.71
N LEU A 261 4.09 6.36 -14.64
CA LEU A 261 2.77 5.95 -15.10
C LEU A 261 2.59 4.47 -14.86
N THR A 262 1.37 4.09 -14.46
CA THR A 262 1.06 2.69 -14.23
C THR A 262 -0.38 2.32 -14.54
N GLY A 263 -0.59 1.03 -14.79
CA GLY A 263 -1.91 0.48 -14.99
C GLY A 263 -1.86 -1.04 -15.16
N HIS A 264 -3.00 -1.66 -14.94
CA HIS A 264 -3.24 -3.07 -15.15
C HIS A 264 -4.26 -3.28 -16.27
N SER A 265 -4.09 -4.33 -17.08
CA SER A 265 -5.02 -4.69 -18.15
C SER A 265 -5.24 -3.51 -19.12
N LEU A 266 -6.48 -3.12 -19.39
CA LEU A 266 -6.82 -1.93 -20.17
C LEU A 266 -6.18 -0.63 -19.62
N GLY A 267 -6.04 -0.48 -18.31
CA GLY A 267 -5.39 0.69 -17.69
C GLY A 267 -3.93 0.81 -18.12
N ALA A 268 -3.25 -0.32 -18.29
CA ALA A 268 -1.88 -0.37 -18.78
C ALA A 268 -1.75 0.16 -20.22
N ALA A 269 -2.79 -0.02 -21.03
CA ALA A 269 -2.84 0.51 -22.39
C ALA A 269 -2.87 2.05 -22.39
N TYR A 270 -3.73 2.64 -21.57
CA TYR A 270 -3.82 4.09 -21.41
C TYR A 270 -2.55 4.69 -20.82
N ALA A 271 -2.00 4.05 -19.78
CA ALA A 271 -0.71 4.44 -19.20
C ALA A 271 0.40 4.47 -20.26
N THR A 272 0.43 3.48 -21.15
CA THR A 272 1.41 3.41 -22.24
C THR A 272 1.28 4.56 -23.24
N LEU A 273 0.06 4.88 -23.68
CA LEU A 273 -0.15 5.98 -24.63
C LEU A 273 0.10 7.34 -23.99
N CYS A 274 -0.36 7.55 -22.75
CA CYS A 274 -0.12 8.78 -22.02
C CYS A 274 1.40 8.99 -21.81
N PHE A 275 2.13 7.95 -21.40
CA PHE A 275 3.58 8.01 -21.22
C PHE A 275 4.29 8.34 -22.53
N ALA A 276 3.89 7.73 -23.65
CA ALA A 276 4.45 8.03 -24.96
C ALA A 276 4.21 9.50 -25.38
N GLN A 277 3.08 10.09 -25.01
CA GLN A 277 2.81 11.51 -25.27
C GLN A 277 3.62 12.42 -24.34
N LEU A 278 3.77 12.08 -23.06
CA LEU A 278 4.61 12.84 -22.12
C LEU A 278 6.06 12.92 -22.63
N THR A 279 6.61 11.79 -23.07
CA THR A 279 7.96 11.74 -23.65
C THR A 279 8.04 12.48 -25.00
N HIS A 280 6.93 12.61 -25.72
CA HIS A 280 6.89 13.36 -26.97
C HIS A 280 6.89 14.88 -26.74
N ASN A 281 6.08 15.34 -25.78
CA ASN A 281 5.96 16.75 -25.42
C ASN A 281 7.27 17.28 -24.82
N GLY A 282 7.93 16.49 -23.97
CA GLY A 282 9.19 16.85 -23.33
C GLY A 282 9.12 18.00 -22.32
N SER A 283 7.91 18.49 -22.00
CA SER A 283 7.69 19.55 -21.00
C SER A 283 7.67 19.03 -19.57
N ILE A 284 7.41 17.73 -19.38
CA ILE A 284 7.36 17.05 -18.08
C ILE A 284 8.45 15.99 -18.06
N LYS A 285 9.09 15.82 -16.91
CA LYS A 285 10.07 14.75 -16.71
C LYS A 285 9.33 13.42 -16.55
N ALA A 286 9.14 12.71 -17.66
CA ALA A 286 8.67 11.33 -17.63
C ALA A 286 9.72 10.46 -16.91
N GLY A 287 9.34 9.92 -15.75
CA GLY A 287 10.10 8.91 -15.02
C GLY A 287 9.90 7.56 -15.69
N ASP A 288 9.25 6.63 -15.00
CA ASP A 288 9.07 5.28 -15.50
C ASP A 288 7.63 4.92 -15.89
N LEU A 289 7.49 3.91 -16.74
CA LEU A 289 6.22 3.27 -17.07
C LEU A 289 6.23 1.84 -16.55
N TYR A 290 5.31 1.51 -15.64
CA TYR A 290 5.12 0.15 -15.11
C TYR A 290 3.76 -0.39 -15.53
N THR A 291 3.77 -1.42 -16.37
CA THR A 291 2.54 -1.99 -16.92
C THR A 291 2.37 -3.45 -16.54
N PHE A 292 1.15 -3.84 -16.14
CA PHE A 292 0.83 -5.19 -15.68
C PHE A 292 -0.24 -5.81 -16.59
N GLY A 293 0.11 -6.90 -17.28
CA GLY A 293 -0.86 -7.57 -18.17
C GLY A 293 -1.33 -6.68 -19.33
N SER A 294 -0.48 -5.76 -19.79
CA SER A 294 -0.86 -4.78 -20.82
C SER A 294 -1.09 -5.44 -22.18
N PRO A 295 -2.18 -5.08 -22.90
CA PRO A 295 -2.28 -5.37 -24.33
C PRO A 295 -1.28 -4.51 -25.13
N ARG A 296 -1.09 -4.84 -26.40
CA ARG A 296 -0.35 -4.05 -27.38
C ARG A 296 -1.17 -2.83 -27.77
N VAL A 297 -0.60 -1.64 -27.64
CA VAL A 297 -1.32 -0.39 -27.94
C VAL A 297 -0.95 0.23 -29.28
N ALA A 298 0.19 -0.17 -29.84
CA ALA A 298 0.77 0.52 -30.97
C ALA A 298 1.32 -0.43 -32.02
N PHE A 299 1.44 0.10 -33.23
CA PHE A 299 2.10 -0.57 -34.33
C PHE A 299 3.61 -0.34 -34.29
N SER A 300 4.36 -1.10 -35.08
CA SER A 300 5.83 -1.15 -35.13
C SER A 300 6.58 0.20 -35.23
N GLY A 301 5.90 1.29 -35.61
CA GLY A 301 6.49 2.62 -35.69
C GLY A 301 6.65 3.36 -34.34
N LEU A 302 5.74 3.17 -33.37
CA LEU A 302 5.80 3.86 -32.06
C LEU A 302 6.92 3.33 -31.14
N PRO A 303 7.06 2.00 -30.92
CA PRO A 303 8.07 1.46 -30.00
C PRO A 303 9.50 2.00 -30.20
N PRO A 304 10.08 1.98 -31.42
CA PRO A 304 11.44 2.49 -31.62
C PRO A 304 11.53 4.02 -31.52
N ARG A 305 10.41 4.76 -31.62
CA ARG A 305 10.40 6.21 -31.36
C ARG A 305 10.36 6.48 -29.87
N LEU A 306 9.47 5.81 -29.12
CA LEU A 306 9.41 5.95 -27.67
C LEU A 306 10.76 5.58 -27.03
N SER A 307 11.30 4.40 -27.36
CA SER A 307 12.57 3.92 -26.81
C SER A 307 13.74 4.89 -27.03
N ARG A 308 13.80 5.58 -28.18
CA ARG A 308 14.84 6.59 -28.47
C ARG A 308 14.63 7.94 -27.76
N ASN A 309 13.42 8.22 -27.28
CA ASN A 309 13.07 9.49 -26.64
C ASN A 309 12.90 9.37 -25.11
N LEU A 310 13.13 8.19 -24.53
CA LEU A 310 13.27 8.00 -23.09
C LEU A 310 14.47 8.80 -22.59
N LYS A 311 14.23 9.92 -21.91
CA LYS A 311 15.26 10.80 -21.34
C LYS A 311 15.18 10.75 -19.83
N GLY A 312 15.94 9.83 -19.22
CA GLY A 312 15.93 9.67 -17.77
C GLY A 312 14.66 8.98 -17.30
N GLY A 313 14.35 7.83 -17.90
CA GLY A 313 13.16 7.02 -17.63
C GLY A 313 13.20 5.69 -18.35
N SER A 314 12.40 4.73 -17.89
CA SER A 314 12.35 3.35 -18.36
C SER A 314 10.91 2.87 -18.56
N ALA A 315 10.71 1.88 -19.43
CA ALA A 315 9.40 1.32 -19.70
C ALA A 315 9.40 -0.19 -19.46
N TYR A 316 8.70 -0.63 -18.42
CA TYR A 316 8.63 -2.01 -17.95
C TYR A 316 7.23 -2.60 -18.20
N ARG A 317 7.20 -3.82 -18.70
CA ARG A 317 5.99 -4.62 -18.86
C ARG A 317 6.16 -5.93 -18.14
N LEU A 318 5.38 -6.11 -17.09
CA LEU A 318 5.38 -7.30 -16.27
C LEU A 318 4.22 -8.19 -16.72
N VAL A 319 4.51 -9.48 -16.92
CA VAL A 319 3.55 -10.46 -17.43
C VAL A 319 3.62 -11.74 -16.61
N VAL A 320 2.48 -12.20 -16.11
CA VAL A 320 2.34 -13.54 -15.57
C VAL A 320 2.26 -14.53 -16.74
N PRO A 321 3.12 -15.57 -16.80
CA PRO A 321 3.02 -16.59 -17.84
C PRO A 321 1.62 -17.21 -17.89
N GLY A 322 1.03 -17.23 -19.08
CA GLY A 322 -0.34 -17.71 -19.28
C GLY A 322 -1.41 -16.62 -19.24
N ASP A 323 -1.05 -15.36 -18.99
CA ASP A 323 -1.95 -14.23 -19.24
C ASP A 323 -2.18 -14.07 -20.77
N PRO A 324 -3.44 -14.14 -21.25
CA PRO A 324 -3.76 -13.96 -22.67
C PRO A 324 -3.72 -12.48 -23.11
N ILE A 325 -3.96 -11.51 -22.23
CA ILE A 325 -4.15 -10.09 -22.61
C ILE A 325 -2.93 -9.48 -23.30
N PRO A 326 -1.67 -9.72 -22.85
CA PRO A 326 -0.49 -9.20 -23.54
C PRO A 326 -0.29 -9.71 -24.96
N ARG A 327 -1.06 -10.71 -25.39
CA ARG A 327 -1.05 -11.24 -26.75
C ARG A 327 -1.99 -10.50 -27.69
N TYR A 328 -2.83 -9.59 -27.19
CA TYR A 328 -3.78 -8.82 -27.97
C TYR A 328 -3.32 -7.37 -28.20
N PRO A 329 -3.67 -6.75 -29.34
CA PRO A 329 -4.13 -7.41 -30.55
C PRO A 329 -3.13 -8.43 -31.11
N ILE A 330 -3.67 -9.50 -31.71
CA ILE A 330 -2.87 -10.54 -32.34
C ILE A 330 -2.22 -9.95 -33.59
N SER A 331 -0.90 -10.07 -33.71
CA SER A 331 -0.20 -9.70 -34.93
C SER A 331 -0.14 -10.88 -35.90
N TRP A 332 -0.86 -10.79 -37.02
CA TRP A 332 -0.85 -11.84 -38.04
C TRP A 332 0.47 -11.84 -38.84
N ARG A 333 0.97 -13.03 -39.22
CA ARG A 333 2.21 -13.23 -40.00
C ARG A 333 2.14 -12.76 -41.46
N GLY A 334 1.96 -11.48 -41.75
CA GLY A 334 1.90 -11.03 -43.15
C GLY A 334 1.31 -9.64 -43.36
N THR A 335 0.74 -9.04 -42.31
CA THR A 335 0.40 -7.62 -42.32
C THR A 335 1.68 -6.79 -42.24
N VAL A 336 1.75 -5.73 -43.05
CA VAL A 336 2.90 -4.80 -43.11
C VAL A 336 3.05 -4.04 -41.78
N ASP A 337 1.93 -3.76 -41.12
CA ASP A 337 1.90 -3.14 -39.80
C ASP A 337 1.54 -4.19 -38.74
N LYS A 338 2.46 -4.44 -37.82
CA LYS A 338 2.27 -5.37 -36.69
C LYS A 338 2.13 -4.57 -35.40
N TYR A 339 1.22 -5.00 -34.55
CA TYR A 339 1.18 -4.53 -33.17
C TYR A 339 2.48 -4.96 -32.48
N THR A 340 3.10 -4.03 -31.76
CA THR A 340 4.38 -4.25 -31.09
C THR A 340 4.35 -3.58 -29.73
N HIS A 341 4.80 -4.28 -28.70
CA HIS A 341 4.95 -3.70 -27.37
C HIS A 341 6.06 -2.65 -27.33
N VAL A 342 5.88 -1.61 -26.52
CA VAL A 342 6.82 -0.47 -26.44
C VAL A 342 7.83 -0.57 -25.29
N ASN A 343 7.72 -1.61 -24.47
CA ASN A 343 8.39 -1.76 -23.19
C ASN A 343 9.33 -2.98 -23.16
N THR A 344 10.23 -3.01 -22.17
CA THR A 344 11.02 -4.17 -21.78
C THR A 344 10.13 -5.18 -21.04
N LEU A 345 10.11 -6.43 -21.52
CA LEU A 345 9.29 -7.51 -20.95
C LEU A 345 9.99 -8.19 -19.77
N TYR A 346 9.27 -8.36 -18.67
CA TYR A 346 9.63 -9.20 -17.53
C TYR A 346 8.54 -10.25 -17.28
N HIS A 347 8.96 -11.51 -17.14
CA HIS A 347 8.06 -12.59 -16.72
C HIS A 347 8.08 -12.74 -15.20
N LEU A 348 6.90 -12.75 -14.60
CA LEU A 348 6.70 -13.02 -13.19
C LEU A 348 6.59 -14.52 -12.92
N SER A 349 6.96 -14.97 -11.73
CA SER A 349 6.89 -16.37 -11.30
C SER A 349 6.45 -16.47 -9.85
N ALA A 350 6.01 -17.65 -9.39
CA ALA A 350 5.70 -17.81 -7.96
C ALA A 350 6.96 -17.88 -7.09
N SER A 351 8.07 -18.33 -7.66
CA SER A 351 9.21 -18.80 -6.87
C SER A 351 10.55 -18.30 -7.38
N LYS A 352 10.54 -17.37 -8.34
CA LYS A 352 11.75 -16.84 -8.99
C LYS A 352 11.59 -15.33 -9.15
N PRO A 353 12.69 -14.56 -9.02
CA PRO A 353 12.69 -13.15 -9.36
C PRO A 353 12.16 -12.90 -10.78
N PRO A 354 11.61 -11.71 -11.07
CA PRO A 354 11.22 -11.33 -12.43
C PRO A 354 12.36 -11.53 -13.43
N VAL A 355 12.06 -12.22 -14.53
CA VAL A 355 13.06 -12.56 -15.56
C VAL A 355 12.88 -11.67 -16.77
N LYS A 356 13.88 -10.83 -17.09
CA LYS A 356 13.93 -10.03 -18.33
C LYS A 356 13.86 -10.97 -19.54
N ARG A 357 13.02 -10.61 -20.51
CA ARG A 357 12.87 -11.31 -21.79
C ARG A 357 13.33 -10.42 -22.96
N PRO A 358 13.66 -11.01 -24.11
CA PRO A 358 13.97 -10.24 -25.31
C PRO A 358 12.83 -9.27 -25.67
N SER A 359 13.20 -8.07 -26.11
CA SER A 359 12.25 -7.05 -26.55
C SER A 359 11.52 -7.48 -27.82
N GLU A 360 10.24 -7.12 -27.94
CA GLU A 360 9.48 -7.22 -29.20
C GLU A 360 9.87 -6.13 -30.21
N ILE A 361 10.59 -5.09 -29.78
CA ILE A 361 11.02 -4.00 -30.66
C ILE A 361 12.03 -4.54 -31.69
N GLY A 362 11.67 -4.43 -32.97
CA GLY A 362 12.49 -4.93 -34.08
C GLY A 362 12.42 -6.45 -34.30
N ASN A 363 11.74 -7.19 -33.42
CA ASN A 363 11.55 -8.63 -33.54
C ASN A 363 10.10 -8.94 -33.93
N ALA A 364 9.89 -10.00 -34.70
CA ALA A 364 8.53 -10.50 -34.88
C ALA A 364 8.03 -11.04 -33.54
N PRO A 365 6.81 -10.69 -33.09
CA PRO A 365 6.25 -11.30 -31.89
C PRO A 365 6.25 -12.82 -32.09
N SER A 366 6.92 -13.54 -31.20
CA SER A 366 6.87 -15.00 -31.18
C SER A 366 5.44 -15.41 -30.85
N LEU A 367 4.68 -15.90 -31.83
CA LEU A 367 3.36 -16.47 -31.59
C LEU A 367 3.30 -17.89 -32.16
N PRO A 368 3.09 -18.91 -31.30
CA PRO A 368 2.48 -20.16 -31.69
C PRO A 368 0.95 -20.04 -31.58
N GLY A 369 0.24 -20.30 -32.68
CA GLY A 369 -1.20 -20.59 -32.70
C GLY A 369 -2.16 -19.43 -32.36
N TRP A 370 -3.43 -19.62 -32.74
CA TRP A 370 -4.54 -18.83 -32.24
C TRP A 370 -4.65 -19.04 -30.71
N PRO A 371 -4.60 -17.99 -29.88
CA PRO A 371 -5.10 -18.15 -28.52
C PRO A 371 -6.60 -18.40 -28.60
N GLU A 372 -7.05 -19.52 -28.04
CA GLU A 372 -8.43 -19.60 -27.56
C GLU A 372 -8.64 -18.40 -26.62
N PHE A 373 -9.80 -17.74 -26.69
CA PHE A 373 -10.20 -16.73 -25.71
C PHE A 373 -10.86 -17.47 -24.54
N PRO A 374 -10.15 -17.86 -23.48
CA PRO A 374 -10.80 -18.39 -22.29
C PRO A 374 -11.59 -17.24 -21.67
N LEU A 375 -12.91 -17.27 -21.85
CA LEU A 375 -13.85 -16.58 -20.99
C LEU A 375 -14.44 -17.64 -20.04
N PRO A 376 -14.46 -17.40 -18.71
CA PRO A 376 -13.94 -16.23 -18.00
C PRO A 376 -12.41 -16.10 -18.06
N TRP A 377 -11.89 -14.88 -17.84
CA TRP A 377 -10.44 -14.63 -17.86
C TRP A 377 -9.71 -15.60 -16.94
N PRO A 378 -8.55 -16.14 -17.36
CA PRO A 378 -7.81 -17.05 -16.53
C PRO A 378 -7.27 -16.27 -15.31
N PRO A 379 -7.13 -16.93 -14.15
CA PRO A 379 -6.59 -16.30 -12.95
C PRO A 379 -5.24 -15.61 -13.18
N SER A 380 -4.47 -16.04 -14.19
CA SER A 380 -3.21 -15.40 -14.60
C SER A 380 -3.33 -13.93 -14.97
N HIS A 381 -4.52 -13.44 -15.35
CA HIS A 381 -4.76 -12.02 -15.65
C HIS A 381 -5.28 -11.22 -14.46
N PHE A 382 -5.60 -11.85 -13.31
CA PHE A 382 -6.08 -11.09 -12.16
C PHE A 382 -4.93 -10.34 -11.49
N ILE A 383 -5.21 -9.12 -11.06
CA ILE A 383 -4.23 -8.26 -10.40
C ILE A 383 -3.69 -8.89 -9.09
N SER A 384 -4.49 -9.72 -8.43
CA SER A 384 -4.06 -10.52 -7.27
C SER A 384 -2.98 -11.52 -7.63
N THR A 385 -3.09 -12.19 -8.78
CA THR A 385 -2.00 -13.03 -9.28
C THR A 385 -0.76 -12.22 -9.58
N TYR A 386 -0.87 -11.00 -10.12
CA TYR A 386 0.29 -10.14 -10.30
C TYR A 386 0.97 -9.79 -8.98
N TYR A 387 0.19 -9.46 -7.95
CA TYR A 387 0.70 -9.17 -6.61
C TYR A 387 1.42 -10.37 -6.01
N ASP A 388 0.78 -11.55 -6.02
CA ASP A 388 1.39 -12.77 -5.52
C ASP A 388 2.71 -13.07 -6.22
N ARG A 389 2.81 -12.89 -7.54
CA ARG A 389 4.03 -13.21 -8.27
C ARG A 389 5.13 -12.16 -8.14
N LEU A 390 4.78 -10.92 -7.77
CA LEU A 390 5.75 -9.85 -7.56
C LEU A 390 6.28 -9.83 -6.12
N ARG A 391 5.44 -10.14 -5.13
CA ARG A 391 5.83 -10.09 -3.71
C ARG A 391 6.84 -11.15 -3.31
N TYR A 392 6.86 -12.32 -3.96
CA TYR A 392 7.84 -13.40 -3.68
C TYR A 392 9.21 -13.16 -4.34
N ALA A 393 9.44 -11.98 -4.86
CA ALA A 393 10.76 -11.62 -5.33
C ALA A 393 11.69 -11.38 -4.10
N PRO A 394 12.92 -11.91 -4.10
CA PRO A 394 13.77 -11.96 -2.90
C PRO A 394 14.06 -10.60 -2.26
N SER A 395 14.01 -9.51 -3.03
CA SER A 395 14.25 -8.15 -2.53
C SER A 395 13.06 -7.61 -1.70
N VAL A 396 11.83 -8.00 -2.06
CA VAL A 396 10.59 -7.55 -1.41
C VAL A 396 10.33 -8.27 -0.09
N THR A 397 10.79 -9.52 0.03
CA THR A 397 10.57 -10.39 1.20
C THR A 397 11.66 -10.30 2.26
N ALA A 398 12.63 -9.38 2.14
CA ALA A 398 13.63 -9.17 3.18
C ALA A 398 12.89 -8.92 4.51
N ALA A 399 12.91 -9.91 5.38
CA ALA A 399 12.11 -9.94 6.59
C ALA A 399 12.44 -8.71 7.43
N VAL A 400 11.46 -7.83 7.61
CA VAL A 400 11.49 -6.92 8.75
C VAL A 400 11.34 -7.82 9.96
N ASP A 401 12.38 -7.88 10.79
CA ASP A 401 12.30 -8.53 12.08
C ASP A 401 11.11 -7.89 12.82
N SER A 402 10.09 -8.68 13.18
CA SER A 402 8.83 -8.14 13.73
C SER A 402 9.04 -7.31 15.00
N SER A 403 10.19 -7.50 15.66
CA SER A 403 10.69 -6.68 16.76
C SER A 403 10.90 -5.21 16.40
N ASP A 404 11.38 -4.90 15.19
CA ASP A 404 11.70 -3.52 14.78
C ASP A 404 10.45 -2.70 14.50
N LEU A 405 9.40 -3.33 13.94
CA LEU A 405 8.13 -2.65 13.70
C LEU A 405 7.42 -2.32 15.02
N CYS A 406 7.49 -3.22 16.01
CA CYS A 406 6.93 -3.02 17.34
C CYS A 406 7.70 -1.93 18.09
N ALA A 407 9.03 -1.94 18.04
CA ALA A 407 9.88 -0.92 18.65
C ALA A 407 9.61 0.48 18.09
N GLN A 408 9.48 0.61 16.76
CA GLN A 408 9.17 1.89 16.11
C GLN A 408 7.78 2.42 16.45
N GLN A 409 6.78 1.55 16.62
CA GLN A 409 5.45 1.97 17.05
C GLN A 409 5.42 2.39 18.53
N LEU A 410 6.18 1.70 19.38
CA LEU A 410 6.33 2.02 20.80
C LEU A 410 7.04 3.38 20.99
N GLU A 411 8.13 3.62 20.27
CA GLU A 411 8.88 4.87 20.30
C GLU A 411 8.03 6.06 19.83
N LYS A 412 7.18 5.86 18.80
CA LYS A 412 6.22 6.87 18.34
C LYS A 412 5.12 7.16 19.37
N ALA A 413 4.65 6.15 20.11
CA ALA A 413 3.67 6.34 21.17
C ALA A 413 4.27 7.14 22.34
N VAL A 414 5.49 6.82 22.76
CA VAL A 414 6.23 7.54 23.81
C VAL A 414 6.48 8.99 23.41
N THR A 415 6.95 9.23 22.18
CA THR A 415 7.25 10.58 21.67
C THR A 415 5.98 11.46 21.58
N ARG A 416 4.82 10.87 21.24
CA ARG A 416 3.55 11.62 21.16
C ARG A 416 2.97 12.00 22.53
N LEU A 417 3.32 11.27 23.58
CA LEU A 417 2.73 11.43 24.91
C LEU A 417 3.52 12.38 25.83
N GLY A 418 4.73 12.80 25.44
CA GLY A 418 5.38 13.99 25.99
C GLY A 418 5.61 14.03 27.51
N GLY A 419 5.80 12.89 28.16
CA GLY A 419 6.07 12.80 29.60
C GLY A 419 6.74 11.50 30.02
N ASP A 420 7.35 11.50 31.21
CA ASP A 420 7.89 10.32 31.88
C ASP A 420 6.72 9.36 32.22
N ILE A 421 6.62 8.25 31.49
CA ILE A 421 5.60 7.22 31.72
C ILE A 421 6.22 6.09 32.55
N GLU A 422 5.67 5.83 33.74
CA GLU A 422 5.95 4.60 34.49
C GLU A 422 5.24 3.41 33.83
N PHE A 423 6.00 2.38 33.46
CA PHE A 423 5.44 1.14 32.93
C PHE A 423 5.31 0.11 34.06
N ASN A 424 4.10 -0.39 34.30
CA ASN A 424 3.89 -1.60 35.11
C ASN A 424 3.96 -2.81 34.18
N ILE A 425 5.03 -3.60 34.30
CA ILE A 425 5.21 -4.85 33.56
C ILE A 425 4.70 -5.99 34.45
N ALA A 426 3.59 -6.62 34.05
CA ALA A 426 3.14 -7.87 34.64
C ALA A 426 3.53 -9.02 33.70
N ALA A 427 4.35 -9.95 34.17
CA ALA A 427 4.63 -11.19 33.46
C ALA A 427 3.68 -12.27 33.98
N GLU A 428 2.82 -12.81 33.13
CA GLU A 428 1.98 -13.95 33.44
C GLU A 428 2.67 -15.21 32.91
N VAL A 429 3.27 -16.00 33.79
CA VAL A 429 3.87 -17.29 33.42
C VAL A 429 2.78 -18.36 33.50
N ALA A 430 2.02 -18.51 32.42
CA ALA A 430 1.09 -19.61 32.28
C ALA A 430 1.84 -20.81 31.67
N ASN A 431 2.45 -21.66 32.51
CA ASN A 431 2.78 -23.04 32.16
C ASN A 431 3.10 -23.86 33.43
N GLU A 432 2.15 -24.67 33.88
CA GLU A 432 2.47 -25.88 34.66
C GLU A 432 2.92 -26.96 33.66
N GLN A 433 4.23 -27.11 33.48
CA GLN A 433 4.78 -28.38 33.01
C GLN A 433 5.33 -29.14 34.21
N THR A 434 4.60 -30.16 34.65
CA THR A 434 5.14 -31.21 35.53
C THR A 434 6.26 -31.94 34.80
N ILE A 435 7.50 -31.71 35.20
CA ILE A 435 8.66 -32.46 34.74
C ILE A 435 8.78 -33.71 35.62
N ASP A 436 8.68 -34.88 35.01
CA ASP A 436 8.83 -36.17 35.69
C ASP A 436 10.29 -36.35 36.14
N ALA A 437 10.50 -36.63 37.43
CA ALA A 437 11.81 -36.82 38.04
C ALA A 437 12.41 -38.18 37.62
N GLY A 438 12.88 -38.30 36.37
CA GLY A 438 13.28 -39.59 35.84
C GLY A 438 14.19 -39.61 34.61
N SER A 439 14.82 -38.51 34.21
CA SER A 439 15.82 -38.55 33.14
C SER A 439 16.96 -37.54 33.32
N SER A 440 18.16 -38.05 33.53
CA SER A 440 19.40 -37.29 33.41
C SER A 440 19.75 -37.15 31.93
N ALA A 441 19.34 -36.06 31.29
CA ALA A 441 19.86 -35.69 29.98
C ALA A 441 19.90 -34.15 29.84
N ASP A 442 21.12 -33.62 29.69
CA ASP A 442 21.38 -32.22 29.35
C ASP A 442 20.77 -31.90 27.96
N TYR A 443 19.62 -31.21 27.94
CA TYR A 443 19.10 -30.54 26.74
C TYR A 443 18.65 -29.12 27.10
N PRO A 444 18.95 -28.11 26.25
CA PRO A 444 18.43 -26.76 26.46
C PRO A 444 16.92 -26.75 26.24
N HIS A 445 16.17 -26.29 27.25
CA HIS A 445 14.74 -26.03 27.14
C HIS A 445 14.52 -24.55 26.81
N THR A 446 13.79 -24.27 25.74
CA THR A 446 13.31 -22.93 25.40
C THR A 446 11.97 -22.72 26.09
N VAL A 447 11.87 -21.74 26.98
CA VAL A 447 10.60 -21.34 27.60
C VAL A 447 10.06 -20.14 26.80
N THR A 448 8.89 -20.30 26.20
CA THR A 448 8.13 -19.20 25.60
C THR A 448 7.12 -18.67 26.60
N GLY A 449 7.07 -17.35 26.78
CA GLY A 449 6.08 -16.66 27.62
C GLY A 449 5.39 -15.54 26.82
N THR A 450 4.15 -15.25 27.16
CA THR A 450 3.38 -14.14 26.56
C THR A 450 3.54 -12.92 27.45
N LEU A 451 3.92 -11.77 26.87
CA LEU A 451 3.98 -10.50 27.58
C LEU A 451 2.65 -9.77 27.37
N VAL A 452 1.96 -9.46 28.46
CA VAL A 452 0.74 -8.65 28.44
C VAL A 452 1.08 -7.26 28.96
N LEU A 453 1.05 -6.26 28.08
CA LEU A 453 1.23 -4.86 28.47
C LEU A 453 -0.15 -4.21 28.61
N ASN A 454 -0.50 -3.86 29.85
CA ASN A 454 -1.69 -3.07 30.15
C ASN A 454 -1.27 -1.61 30.31
N VAL A 455 -1.73 -0.75 29.39
CA VAL A 455 -1.48 0.69 29.45
C VAL A 455 -2.71 1.35 30.09
N TYR A 456 -2.50 2.02 31.23
CA TYR A 456 -3.53 2.80 31.89
C TYR A 456 -3.23 4.28 31.72
N ASP A 457 -4.09 4.97 30.99
CA ASP A 457 -4.21 6.43 31.03
C ASP A 457 -5.61 6.79 31.56
N HIS A 458 -5.75 7.95 32.20
CA HIS A 458 -7.02 8.45 32.72
C HIS A 458 -8.09 8.64 31.62
N CYS A 459 -7.71 8.56 30.33
CA CYS A 459 -8.62 8.74 29.20
C CYS A 459 -8.74 7.56 28.22
N VAL A 460 -7.89 6.52 28.28
CA VAL A 460 -7.96 5.38 27.33
C VAL A 460 -7.57 4.06 28.02
N ARG A 461 -8.40 3.02 27.85
CA ARG A 461 -8.08 1.63 28.24
C ARG A 461 -7.84 0.78 26.99
N GLY A 462 -6.71 0.07 26.95
CA GLY A 462 -6.41 -0.92 25.92
C GLY A 462 -5.36 -1.94 26.40
N THR A 463 -5.46 -3.16 25.88
CA THR A 463 -4.52 -4.26 26.16
C THR A 463 -3.79 -4.61 24.87
N ILE A 464 -2.46 -4.70 24.91
CA ILE A 464 -1.63 -5.17 23.80
C ILE A 464 -1.01 -6.50 24.21
N THR A 465 -1.23 -7.54 23.41
CA THR A 465 -0.67 -8.89 23.61
C THR A 465 0.38 -9.16 22.53
N THR A 466 1.57 -9.61 22.93
CA THR A 466 2.61 -10.06 21.99
C THR A 466 3.38 -11.26 22.54
N ASP A 467 3.78 -12.16 21.64
CA ASP A 467 4.63 -13.30 21.97
C ASP A 467 6.10 -12.89 21.87
N LEU A 468 6.84 -12.94 22.98
CA LEU A 468 8.26 -12.61 23.02
C LEU A 468 9.06 -13.85 23.45
N VAL A 469 10.13 -14.17 22.71
CA VAL A 469 11.07 -15.21 23.14
C VAL A 469 12.05 -14.60 24.13
N VAL A 470 11.84 -14.84 25.43
CA VAL A 470 12.67 -14.29 26.50
C VAL A 470 13.82 -15.26 26.83
N GLY A 471 14.86 -15.26 25.98
CA GLY A 471 16.18 -15.82 26.31
C GLY A 471 16.32 -17.34 26.39
N GLU A 472 17.57 -17.78 26.52
CA GLU A 472 17.99 -19.19 26.59
C GLU A 472 18.47 -19.51 28.02
N ILE A 473 18.01 -20.63 28.59
CA ILE A 473 18.46 -21.08 29.91
C ILE A 473 19.86 -21.68 29.76
N VAL A 474 20.87 -21.04 30.35
CA VAL A 474 22.25 -21.55 30.38
C VAL A 474 22.71 -21.70 31.83
N GLY A 475 22.54 -22.89 32.41
CA GLY A 475 23.05 -23.23 33.74
C GLY A 475 22.56 -24.58 34.26
N ARG A 476 23.36 -25.25 35.11
CA ARG A 476 22.94 -26.45 35.86
C ARG A 476 22.04 -26.02 37.03
N CYS A 477 20.86 -26.62 37.14
CA CYS A 477 20.04 -26.48 38.33
C CYS A 477 20.53 -27.49 39.39
N GLU A 478 20.80 -27.01 40.60
CA GLU A 478 21.19 -27.86 41.74
C GLU A 478 19.96 -28.09 42.64
N ALA A 479 19.66 -29.35 42.93
CA ALA A 479 18.65 -29.69 43.93
C ALA A 479 19.26 -29.53 45.33
N SER A 480 18.70 -28.63 46.14
CA SER A 480 19.08 -28.53 47.55
C SER A 480 18.46 -29.69 48.33
N SER A 481 19.25 -30.73 48.64
CA SER A 481 19.00 -31.85 49.57
C SER A 481 17.62 -32.55 49.53
N GLU A 482 17.63 -33.89 49.63
CA GLU A 482 16.43 -34.74 49.64
C GLU A 482 15.27 -34.17 50.48
N GLY A 483 14.19 -33.72 49.79
CA GLY A 483 12.93 -33.29 50.41
C GLY A 483 12.39 -31.91 50.01
N ALA A 484 13.11 -31.09 49.23
CA ALA A 484 12.61 -29.79 48.78
C ALA A 484 11.65 -29.91 47.58
N SER A 485 10.48 -29.25 47.65
CA SER A 485 9.47 -29.19 46.59
C SER A 485 9.69 -28.07 45.56
N SER A 486 10.86 -27.42 45.57
CA SER A 486 11.17 -26.31 44.66
C SER A 486 12.60 -26.36 44.16
N ILE A 487 12.79 -26.17 42.86
CA ILE A 487 14.09 -26.05 42.19
C ILE A 487 14.34 -24.57 41.89
N THR A 488 15.54 -24.06 42.20
CA THR A 488 15.96 -22.70 41.85
C THR A 488 16.96 -22.76 40.70
N CYS A 489 16.68 -22.07 39.58
CA CYS A 489 17.58 -22.01 38.42
C CYS A 489 18.02 -20.55 38.18
N PRO A 490 19.32 -20.26 37.97
CA PRO A 490 19.78 -18.92 37.64
C PRO A 490 19.45 -18.59 36.17
N VAL A 491 18.61 -17.58 35.95
CA VAL A 491 18.33 -17.04 34.61
C VAL A 491 19.27 -15.87 34.34
N LYS A 492 20.06 -15.97 33.26
CA LYS A 492 20.92 -14.87 32.81
C LYS A 492 20.18 -14.08 31.73
N VAL A 493 19.55 -12.97 32.12
CA VAL A 493 18.88 -12.07 31.17
C VAL A 493 19.95 -11.29 30.42
N ALA A 494 20.02 -11.45 29.10
CA ALA A 494 20.90 -10.65 28.25
C ALA A 494 20.31 -9.23 28.10
N SER A 495 20.65 -8.31 29.02
CA SER A 495 20.31 -6.90 28.87
C SER A 495 21.23 -6.26 27.81
N ARG A 496 20.69 -5.83 26.66
CA ARG A 496 21.34 -4.77 25.88
C ARG A 496 21.15 -3.45 26.64
N PRO A 497 22.16 -2.57 26.70
CA PRO A 497 22.07 -1.36 27.50
C PRO A 497 21.16 -0.35 26.79
N VAL A 498 19.92 -0.21 27.28
CA VAL A 498 19.18 1.06 27.18
C VAL A 498 19.64 1.86 28.39
N LYS A 499 20.30 3.00 28.15
CA LYS A 499 20.71 3.89 29.24
C LYS A 499 19.46 4.46 29.92
N GLU A 500 19.49 4.46 31.25
CA GLU A 500 18.53 5.09 32.18
C GLU A 500 17.09 4.57 32.14
N LEU A 501 16.87 3.44 32.81
CA LEU A 501 15.58 3.10 33.41
C LEU A 501 15.90 2.41 34.76
N GLN A 502 15.86 3.18 35.85
CA GLN A 502 15.80 2.60 37.20
C GLN A 502 14.35 2.13 37.41
N SER A 503 14.10 0.83 37.39
CA SER A 503 12.75 0.29 37.65
C SER A 503 12.76 -0.70 38.81
N ARG A 504 11.73 -0.57 39.66
CA ARG A 504 11.36 -1.50 40.72
C ARG A 504 10.49 -2.61 40.12
N LEU A 505 10.77 -3.86 40.49
CA LEU A 505 10.06 -5.03 39.96
C LEU A 505 9.05 -5.54 41.00
N THR A 506 7.80 -5.76 40.59
CA THR A 506 6.80 -6.45 41.43
C THR A 506 6.54 -7.83 40.85
N VAL A 507 6.70 -8.88 41.68
CA VAL A 507 6.51 -10.27 41.24
C VAL A 507 5.32 -10.87 41.96
N PHE A 508 4.40 -11.45 41.19
CA PHE A 508 3.24 -12.18 41.71
C PHE A 508 3.50 -13.68 41.63
N ASN A 509 3.23 -14.39 42.72
CA ASN A 509 3.19 -15.85 42.72
C ASN A 509 1.79 -16.29 43.15
N LEU A 510 1.08 -16.94 42.23
CA LEU A 510 -0.27 -17.46 42.44
C LEU A 510 -0.20 -18.98 42.48
N SER A 511 -0.66 -19.55 43.58
CA SER A 511 -0.94 -20.98 43.70
C SER A 511 -2.42 -21.19 44.01
N SER A 512 -2.91 -22.42 43.80
CA SER A 512 -4.32 -22.78 44.05
C SER A 512 -4.77 -22.61 45.51
N GLU A 513 -3.83 -22.52 46.46
CA GLU A 513 -4.14 -22.53 47.91
C GLU A 513 -3.78 -21.22 48.64
N SER A 514 -2.92 -20.36 48.08
CA SER A 514 -2.60 -19.03 48.64
C SER A 514 -2.07 -18.06 47.58
N ALA A 515 -2.35 -16.77 47.76
CA ALA A 515 -1.72 -15.69 47.01
C ALA A 515 -0.71 -14.98 47.91
N GLN A 516 0.54 -14.87 47.43
CA GLN A 516 1.59 -14.09 48.10
C GLN A 516 2.07 -12.98 47.16
N MET A 517 2.20 -11.78 47.72
CA MET A 517 2.78 -10.64 47.00
C MET A 517 4.14 -10.31 47.59
N HIS A 518 5.17 -10.33 46.74
CA HIS A 518 6.55 -10.04 47.12
C HIS A 518 6.98 -8.72 46.49
N PHE A 519 7.42 -7.79 47.34
CA PHE A 519 8.05 -6.54 46.90
C PHE A 519 9.56 -6.73 46.95
N ILE A 520 10.22 -6.69 45.79
CA ILE A 520 11.66 -6.90 45.69
C ILE A 520 12.31 -5.65 45.09
N ASP A 521 13.28 -5.12 45.81
CA ASP A 521 14.18 -4.11 45.28
C ASP A 521 15.41 -4.80 44.66
N THR A 522 15.76 -4.37 43.46
CA THR A 522 16.79 -5.03 42.65
C THR A 522 18.20 -4.83 43.19
N GLU A 523 18.42 -3.86 44.09
CA GLU A 523 19.71 -3.63 44.74
C GLU A 523 19.77 -4.21 46.16
N THR A 524 18.64 -4.22 46.88
CA THR A 524 18.62 -4.50 48.33
C THR A 524 17.88 -5.77 48.74
N GLY A 525 17.16 -6.42 47.82
CA GLY A 525 16.44 -7.67 48.08
C GLY A 525 14.98 -7.48 48.52
N PRO A 526 14.33 -8.50 49.10
CA PRO A 526 12.91 -8.47 49.42
C PRO A 526 12.60 -7.47 50.55
N ILE A 527 11.69 -6.54 50.28
CA ILE A 527 11.28 -5.47 51.19
C ILE A 527 10.08 -5.89 52.05
N ALA A 528 9.11 -6.61 51.48
CA ALA A 528 7.91 -7.03 52.19
C ALA A 528 7.22 -8.24 51.52
N ILE A 529 6.54 -9.04 52.35
CA ILE A 529 5.67 -10.15 51.92
C ILE A 529 4.29 -9.88 52.52
N VAL A 530 3.26 -9.92 51.67
CA VAL A 530 1.85 -9.82 52.11
C VAL A 530 1.14 -11.12 51.79
N ASP A 531 0.62 -11.77 52.83
CA ASP A 531 -0.14 -13.01 52.75
C ASP A 531 -1.65 -12.71 52.76
N PHE A 532 -2.40 -13.35 51.86
CA PHE A 532 -3.86 -13.26 51.83
C PHE A 532 -4.48 -14.59 52.29
N GLU A 533 -5.05 -14.62 53.50
CA GLU A 533 -5.81 -15.77 54.00
C GLU A 533 -7.26 -15.76 53.49
N LYS A 534 -7.75 -16.92 53.04
CA LYS A 534 -9.09 -17.07 52.49
C LYS A 534 -10.09 -17.48 53.57
N GLY A 535 -10.94 -16.55 54.02
CA GLY A 535 -11.99 -16.81 55.02
C GLY A 535 -13.44 -16.57 54.55
N SER A 536 -14.14 -17.66 54.17
CA SER A 536 -15.62 -17.89 54.16
C SER A 536 -16.54 -17.18 53.12
N PRO A 537 -17.82 -17.61 52.95
CA PRO A 537 -18.37 -18.83 52.32
C PRO A 537 -19.07 -18.52 50.96
N PRO A 538 -19.62 -19.50 50.19
CA PRO A 538 -19.97 -19.27 48.79
C PRO A 538 -21.27 -18.47 48.66
N GLY A 539 -21.16 -17.30 48.03
CA GLY A 539 -22.32 -16.47 47.64
C GLY A 539 -22.20 -15.00 48.00
N MET A 540 -21.19 -14.30 47.46
CA MET A 540 -21.23 -12.84 47.26
C MET A 540 -20.39 -12.47 46.04
N GLU A 541 -21.06 -11.92 45.03
CA GLU A 541 -20.42 -11.22 43.92
C GLU A 541 -19.90 -9.87 44.42
N LYS A 542 -18.64 -9.55 44.10
CA LYS A 542 -17.93 -8.27 44.31
C LYS A 542 -17.82 -7.78 45.76
N LEU A 543 -16.65 -8.01 46.35
CA LEU A 543 -16.13 -7.21 47.46
C LEU A 543 -15.12 -6.21 46.90
N ALA A 544 -15.48 -4.92 46.90
CA ALA A 544 -14.50 -3.83 46.85
C ALA A 544 -13.99 -3.61 48.28
N GLY A 545 -12.72 -3.89 48.52
CA GLY A 545 -12.04 -3.56 49.77
C GLY A 545 -11.08 -2.41 49.54
N THR A 546 -11.14 -1.37 50.37
CA THR A 546 -10.16 -0.29 50.40
C THR A 546 -9.08 -0.60 51.44
N CYS A 547 -7.82 -0.65 50.99
CA CYS A 547 -6.66 -0.60 51.88
C CYS A 547 -6.02 0.78 51.74
N THR A 548 -5.94 1.52 52.84
CA THR A 548 -5.29 2.83 52.88
C THR A 548 -3.90 2.68 53.47
N TRP A 549 -2.88 3.14 52.75
CA TRP A 549 -1.50 3.22 53.24
C TRP A 549 -1.03 4.67 53.24
N SER A 550 -0.14 5.01 54.17
CA SER A 550 0.42 6.37 54.31
C SER A 550 1.94 6.28 54.48
N VAL A 551 2.65 6.92 53.57
CA VAL A 551 4.06 7.30 53.74
C VAL A 551 4.20 8.73 53.24
N ASP A 552 4.76 9.61 54.08
CA ASP A 552 5.08 11.01 53.78
C ASP A 552 3.95 11.86 53.16
N GLY A 553 2.72 11.69 53.67
CA GLY A 553 1.62 12.63 53.42
C GLY A 553 0.92 12.51 52.06
N ALA A 554 1.30 11.55 51.22
CA ALA A 554 0.55 11.18 50.02
C ALA A 554 -0.41 10.02 50.32
N TYR A 555 -1.66 10.14 49.85
CA TYR A 555 -2.67 9.09 49.94
C TYR A 555 -2.76 8.38 48.60
N LEU A 556 -2.67 7.05 48.61
CA LEU A 556 -2.89 6.22 47.44
C LEU A 556 -4.07 5.29 47.72
N ASP A 557 -5.20 5.51 47.06
CA ASP A 557 -6.37 4.64 47.15
C ASP A 557 -6.30 3.59 46.03
N TYR A 558 -6.09 2.33 46.40
CA TYR A 558 -6.25 1.20 45.50
C TYR A 558 -7.71 0.71 45.54
N TYR A 559 -8.33 0.60 44.36
CA TYR A 559 -9.58 -0.13 44.16
C TYR A 559 -9.26 -1.42 43.41
N VAL A 560 -9.59 -2.56 44.01
CA VAL A 560 -9.57 -3.88 43.35
C VAL A 560 -10.95 -4.20 42.82
#